data_AF-A0A0F3IF99-F1
#
_entry.id   AF-A0A0F3IF99-F1
#
_cell.length_a   1.000
_cell.length_b   1.000
_cell.length_c   1.000
_cell.angle_alpha   90.00
_cell.angle_beta   90.00
_cell.angle_gamma   90.00
#
_symmetry.space_group_name_H-M   'P 1'
#
loop_
_entity.id
_entity.type
_entity.pdbx_description
1 polymer ?
#
loop_
_entity_poly.entity_id
_entity_poly.type
_entity_poly.pdbx_seq_one_letter_code
_entity_poly.pdbx_strand_id
1 'polypeptide(L)'
;MGMCFALHSVSDANIKKILESPPLIWRLLAPDNPEIYLESVNEAKKGFFFSSLFGYKKKEPDQPIPSLSFVEGENIDADLDKSWQGIHYCLNKTSYKAEPPMDFITLGGQMAGKVEVGYGPARLIDSNTVKAIHERLAKLTVEDL
;
A
#
# COMPACT_ATOMS: atom_id res chain seq x y z
N MET A 1 0.32 16.47 -13.23
CA MET A 1 0.71 15.44 -12.24
C MET A 1 0.46 14.07 -12.85
N GLY A 2 1.36 13.12 -12.64
CA GLY A 2 1.26 11.75 -13.17
C GLY A 2 1.33 10.72 -12.02
N MET A 3 1.01 9.47 -12.32
CA MET A 3 1.04 8.38 -11.33
C MET A 3 2.47 7.92 -11.08
N CYS A 4 2.88 7.90 -9.81
CA CYS A 4 4.17 7.37 -9.35
C CYS A 4 3.97 6.04 -8.61
N PHE A 5 5.03 5.26 -8.47
CA PHE A 5 5.00 3.98 -7.76
C PHE A 5 6.02 3.95 -6.62
N ALA A 6 5.51 3.94 -5.40
CA ALA A 6 6.31 3.84 -4.18
C ALA A 6 6.19 2.43 -3.58
N LEU A 7 7.31 1.92 -3.07
CA LEU A 7 7.44 0.67 -2.35
C LEU A 7 7.81 0.98 -0.91
N HIS A 8 7.16 0.32 0.05
CA HIS A 8 7.52 0.40 1.47
C HIS A 8 7.72 -1.01 2.02
N SER A 9 8.84 -1.24 2.72
CA SER A 9 9.06 -2.50 3.40
C SER A 9 8.23 -2.58 4.68
N VAL A 10 7.53 -3.71 4.83
CA VAL A 10 6.69 -4.00 5.98
C VAL A 10 6.63 -5.52 6.19
N SER A 11 6.57 -5.94 7.45
CA SER A 11 6.54 -7.33 7.89
C SER A 11 5.15 -7.93 7.74
N ASP A 12 5.06 -9.25 7.60
CA ASP A 12 3.79 -9.98 7.56
C ASP A 12 2.92 -9.70 8.81
N ALA A 13 3.55 -9.49 9.96
CA ALA A 13 2.86 -9.13 11.20
C ALA A 13 2.17 -7.77 11.09
N ASN A 14 2.83 -6.77 10.50
CA ASN A 14 2.23 -5.44 10.29
C ASN A 14 1.26 -5.44 9.10
N ILE A 15 1.51 -6.22 8.04
CA ILE A 15 0.54 -6.48 6.96
C ILE A 15 -0.77 -7.00 7.58
N LYS A 16 -0.71 -7.99 8.48
CA LYS A 16 -1.89 -8.53 9.15
C LYS A 16 -2.66 -7.44 9.92
N LYS A 17 -1.97 -6.59 10.68
CA LYS A 17 -2.61 -5.47 11.40
C LYS A 17 -3.29 -4.48 10.45
N ILE A 18 -2.65 -4.19 9.31
CA ILE A 18 -3.22 -3.30 8.29
C ILE A 18 -4.45 -3.95 7.65
N LEU A 19 -4.42 -5.26 7.35
CA LEU A 19 -5.59 -5.95 6.81
C LEU A 19 -6.76 -5.99 7.79
N GLU A 20 -6.49 -6.15 9.09
CA GLU A 20 -7.49 -6.09 10.16
C GLU A 20 -8.03 -4.67 10.40
N SER A 21 -7.21 -3.64 10.16
CA SER A 21 -7.58 -2.23 10.29
C SER A 21 -7.00 -1.39 9.13
N PRO A 22 -7.65 -1.38 7.95
CA PRO A 22 -7.10 -0.78 6.73
C PRO A 22 -6.58 0.66 6.85
N PRO A 23 -7.25 1.58 7.57
CA PRO A 23 -6.73 2.95 7.76
C PRO A 23 -5.33 3.02 8.36
N LEU A 24 -4.88 1.97 9.07
CA LEU A 24 -3.55 1.88 9.66
C LEU A 24 -2.41 1.98 8.62
N ILE A 25 -2.70 1.76 7.33
CA ILE A 25 -1.74 2.00 6.23
C ILE A 25 -1.16 3.43 6.27
N TRP A 26 -1.92 4.42 6.71
CA TRP A 26 -1.43 5.80 6.84
C TRP A 26 -0.36 5.98 7.90
N ARG A 27 -0.27 5.06 8.87
CA ARG A 27 0.83 5.05 9.84
C ARG A 27 2.14 4.57 9.24
N LEU A 28 2.10 3.90 8.08
CA LEU A 28 3.28 3.56 7.27
C LEU A 28 3.60 4.65 6.25
N LEU A 29 2.60 5.14 5.51
CA LEU A 29 2.82 6.10 4.42
C LEU A 29 3.07 7.54 4.87
N ALA A 30 2.51 7.93 6.02
CA ALA A 30 2.62 9.28 6.56
C ALA A 30 2.70 9.25 8.10
N PRO A 31 3.76 8.64 8.68
CA PRO A 31 3.88 8.48 10.13
C PRO A 31 3.84 9.81 10.90
N ASP A 32 4.35 10.88 10.28
CA ASP A 32 4.44 12.23 10.85
C ASP A 32 3.12 13.02 10.75
N ASN A 33 2.13 12.50 10.02
CA ASN A 33 0.81 13.13 9.88
C ASN A 33 -0.31 12.21 10.40
N PRO A 34 -0.48 12.09 11.72
CA PRO A 34 -1.48 11.23 12.33
C PRO A 34 -2.93 11.67 12.05
N GLU A 35 -3.16 12.91 11.60
CA GLU A 35 -4.51 13.39 11.25
C GLU A 35 -5.09 12.64 10.05
N ILE A 36 -4.25 12.28 9.06
CA ILE A 36 -4.69 11.53 7.86
C ILE A 36 -5.28 10.16 8.25
N TYR A 37 -4.67 9.49 9.24
CA TYR A 37 -5.23 8.25 9.79
C TYR A 37 -6.64 8.46 10.36
N LEU A 38 -6.82 9.52 11.17
CA LEU A 38 -8.12 9.81 11.79
C LEU A 38 -9.19 10.13 10.75
N GLU A 39 -8.83 10.90 9.71
CA GLU A 39 -9.70 11.20 8.58
C GLU A 39 -10.14 9.92 7.87
N SER A 40 -9.19 9.03 7.55
CA SER A 40 -9.46 7.75 6.91
C SER A 40 -10.36 6.83 7.76
N VAL A 41 -10.16 6.78 9.07
CA VAL A 41 -11.05 6.05 10.00
C VAL A 41 -12.47 6.61 9.96
N ASN A 42 -12.62 7.94 9.93
CA ASN A 42 -13.93 8.59 9.88
C ASN A 42 -14.64 8.33 8.54
N GLU A 43 -13.91 8.34 7.42
CA GLU A 43 -14.45 8.01 6.11
C GLU A 43 -14.91 6.55 6.01
N ALA A 44 -14.12 5.62 6.53
CA ALA A 44 -14.50 4.20 6.60
C ALA A 44 -15.82 3.99 7.37
N LYS A 45 -16.06 4.80 8.42
CA LYS A 45 -17.33 4.79 9.18
C LYS A 45 -18.49 5.41 8.40
N LYS A 46 -18.27 6.50 7.66
CA LYS A 46 -19.30 7.15 6.82
C LYS A 46 -19.86 6.22 5.75
N GLY A 47 -19.03 5.35 5.17
CA GLY A 47 -19.47 4.35 4.18
C GLY A 47 -20.47 3.30 4.71
N PHE A 48 -20.68 3.23 6.02
CA PHE A 48 -21.60 2.29 6.66
C PHE A 48 -22.91 2.94 7.15
N PHE A 49 -22.98 4.27 7.22
CA PHE A 49 -24.13 5.00 7.78
C PHE A 49 -24.47 6.22 6.92
N PHE A 50 -25.61 6.16 6.21
CA PHE A 50 -26.25 7.35 5.64
C PHE A 50 -26.67 8.29 6.79
N SER A 51 -25.80 9.21 7.21
CA SER A 51 -26.15 10.27 8.16
C SER A 51 -25.42 11.58 7.85
N SER A 52 -25.83 12.21 6.75
CA SER A 52 -25.62 13.65 6.53
C SER A 52 -26.81 14.41 7.11
N LEU A 53 -26.65 14.98 8.31
CA LEU A 53 -27.37 16.13 8.85
C LEU A 53 -26.87 16.33 10.29
N PHE A 54 -25.73 17.01 10.48
CA PHE A 54 -25.36 17.80 11.68
C PHE A 54 -23.87 18.17 11.56
N GLY A 55 -23.56 19.44 11.81
CA GLY A 55 -22.25 20.04 11.54
C GLY A 55 -21.07 19.28 12.13
N TYR A 56 -20.05 19.04 11.31
CA TYR A 56 -18.78 18.45 11.71
C TYR A 56 -18.05 19.39 12.67
N LYS A 57 -18.04 19.06 13.96
CA LYS A 57 -17.10 19.62 14.94
C LYS A 57 -15.88 18.69 14.97
N LYS A 58 -14.67 19.22 14.72
CA LYS A 58 -13.40 18.48 14.86
C LYS A 58 -13.28 18.03 16.31
N LYS A 59 -13.65 16.79 16.62
CA LYS A 59 -13.51 16.20 17.94
C LYS A 59 -12.09 15.62 18.02
N GLU A 60 -11.32 16.03 19.02
CA GLU A 60 -10.07 15.35 19.34
C GLU A 60 -10.35 13.85 19.59
N PRO A 61 -9.48 12.96 19.12
CA PRO A 61 -9.71 11.53 19.27
C PRO A 61 -9.73 11.15 20.76
N ASP A 62 -10.84 10.54 21.21
CA ASP A 62 -11.00 10.04 22.60
C ASP A 62 -10.06 8.85 22.92
N GLN A 63 -9.31 8.34 21.93
CA GLN A 63 -8.40 7.18 22.06
C GLN A 63 -7.03 7.49 21.46
N PRO A 64 -5.94 6.89 22.01
CA PRO A 64 -4.61 7.05 21.45
C PRO A 64 -4.57 6.51 20.01
N ILE A 65 -3.95 7.29 19.12
CA ILE A 65 -3.79 6.93 17.72
C ILE A 65 -2.84 5.72 17.65
N PRO A 66 -3.27 4.58 17.07
CA PRO A 66 -2.40 3.41 16.98
C PRO A 66 -1.16 3.75 16.14
N SER A 67 -0.03 3.17 16.53
CA SER A 67 1.23 3.23 15.78
C SER A 67 1.62 1.82 15.33
N LEU A 68 2.38 1.77 14.22
CA LEU A 68 3.08 0.56 13.83
C LEU A 68 4.45 0.56 14.51
N SER A 69 4.77 -0.55 15.16
CA SER A 69 6.14 -0.82 15.61
C SER A 69 6.86 -1.56 14.51
N PHE A 70 8.00 -1.02 14.09
CA PHE A 70 8.81 -1.57 13.01
C PHE A 70 9.95 -2.43 13.56
N VAL A 71 10.18 -3.58 12.95
CA VAL A 71 11.38 -4.39 13.16
C VAL A 71 12.48 -3.99 12.19
N GLU A 72 13.68 -4.55 12.36
CA GLU A 72 14.79 -4.35 11.43
C GLU A 72 14.37 -4.70 10.00
N GLY A 73 14.66 -3.79 9.05
CA GLY A 73 14.31 -3.94 7.64
C GLY A 73 12.91 -3.45 7.25
N GLU A 74 12.06 -3.03 8.19
CA GLU A 74 10.79 -2.34 7.90
C GLU A 74 10.97 -0.81 7.79
N ASN A 75 9.96 -0.15 7.21
CA ASN A 75 9.90 1.31 7.05
C ASN A 75 11.05 1.88 6.19
N ILE A 76 11.50 1.09 5.22
CA ILE A 76 12.40 1.52 4.14
C ILE A 76 11.54 1.74 2.92
N ASP A 77 11.67 2.90 2.29
CA ASP A 77 10.95 3.26 1.09
C ASP A 77 11.86 3.27 -0.15
N ALA A 78 11.25 3.01 -1.30
CA ALA A 78 11.86 3.18 -2.62
C ALA A 78 10.82 3.77 -3.58
N ASP A 79 11.20 4.79 -4.33
CA ASP A 79 10.34 5.46 -5.31
C ASP A 79 10.84 5.16 -6.73
N LEU A 80 9.98 4.57 -7.55
CA LEU A 80 10.23 4.31 -8.97
C LEU A 80 9.72 5.44 -9.88
N ASP A 81 9.19 6.52 -9.29
CA ASP A 81 8.55 7.64 -9.95
C ASP A 81 7.59 7.13 -11.05
N LYS A 82 7.67 7.69 -12.26
CA LYS A 82 6.83 7.32 -13.42
C LYS A 82 7.39 6.17 -14.24
N SER A 83 8.49 5.54 -13.80
CA SER A 83 9.14 4.46 -14.56
C SER A 83 8.42 3.11 -14.43
N TRP A 84 7.44 3.01 -13.52
CA TRP A 84 6.79 1.75 -13.16
C TRP A 84 6.15 1.00 -14.34
N GLN A 85 5.48 1.69 -15.29
CA GLN A 85 4.92 1.03 -16.48
C GLN A 85 6.00 0.49 -17.40
N GLY A 86 7.10 1.24 -17.58
CA GLY A 86 8.24 0.81 -18.39
C GLY A 86 8.89 -0.44 -17.80
N ILE A 87 9.12 -0.43 -16.49
CA ILE A 87 9.66 -1.58 -15.75
C ILE A 87 8.70 -2.79 -15.90
N HIS A 88 7.40 -2.59 -15.69
CA HIS A 88 6.40 -3.65 -15.88
C HIS A 88 6.47 -4.25 -17.29
N TYR A 89 6.54 -3.40 -18.32
CA TYR A 89 6.61 -3.86 -19.70
C TYR A 89 7.90 -4.62 -20.00
N CYS A 90 9.06 -4.16 -19.53
CA CYS A 90 10.32 -4.90 -19.69
C CYS A 90 10.25 -6.28 -19.03
N LEU A 91 9.70 -6.38 -17.82
CA LEU A 91 9.60 -7.63 -17.08
C LEU A 91 8.59 -8.63 -17.66
N ASN A 92 7.47 -8.13 -18.21
CA ASN A 92 6.31 -8.97 -18.53
C ASN A 92 5.95 -9.01 -20.01
N LYS A 93 6.49 -8.08 -20.82
CA LYS A 93 6.12 -7.83 -22.23
C LYS A 93 4.62 -7.56 -22.42
N THR A 94 3.97 -7.03 -21.40
CA THR A 94 2.55 -6.65 -21.41
C THR A 94 2.38 -5.21 -20.93
N SER A 95 1.28 -4.57 -21.31
CA SER A 95 1.02 -3.17 -20.94
C SER A 95 0.46 -3.00 -19.52
N TYR A 96 -0.06 -4.06 -18.88
CA TYR A 96 -0.68 -3.93 -17.55
C TYR A 96 -0.86 -5.26 -16.80
N LYS A 97 -1.46 -6.28 -17.42
CA LYS A 97 -1.71 -7.59 -16.79
C LYS A 97 -0.48 -8.49 -16.90
N ALA A 98 -0.12 -9.20 -15.84
CA ALA A 98 0.90 -10.23 -15.88
C ALA A 98 0.45 -11.43 -15.04
N GLU A 99 1.18 -12.54 -15.17
CA GLU A 99 0.93 -13.72 -14.34
C GLU A 99 1.56 -13.55 -12.96
N PRO A 100 0.87 -13.94 -11.87
CA PRO A 100 1.46 -13.94 -10.55
C PRO A 100 2.76 -14.76 -10.47
N PRO A 101 3.77 -14.30 -9.73
CA PRO A 101 3.77 -13.09 -8.90
C PRO A 101 4.31 -11.84 -9.64
N MET A 102 4.49 -11.89 -10.96
CA MET A 102 5.12 -10.81 -11.74
C MET A 102 4.17 -9.63 -12.05
N ASP A 103 2.91 -9.74 -11.63
CA ASP A 103 1.91 -8.68 -11.63
C ASP A 103 2.03 -7.70 -10.45
N PHE A 104 3.06 -7.84 -9.61
CA PHE A 104 3.27 -7.07 -8.38
C PHE A 104 3.32 -5.54 -8.56
N ILE A 105 3.69 -5.06 -9.76
CA ILE A 105 3.72 -3.62 -10.07
C ILE A 105 2.29 -3.06 -10.28
N THR A 106 1.32 -3.89 -10.68
CA THR A 106 -0.01 -3.42 -11.13
C THR A 106 -1.15 -3.99 -10.28
N LEU A 107 -1.38 -5.30 -10.39
CA LEU A 107 -2.57 -5.98 -9.89
C LEU A 107 -2.29 -6.99 -8.78
N GLY A 108 -1.01 -7.31 -8.54
CA GLY A 108 -0.59 -8.28 -7.54
C GLY A 108 -0.83 -7.84 -6.11
N GLY A 109 -0.61 -8.77 -5.18
CA GLY A 109 -0.81 -8.57 -3.75
C GLY A 109 -2.27 -8.36 -3.34
N GLN A 110 -2.47 -8.13 -2.05
CA GLN A 110 -3.76 -7.91 -1.44
C GLN A 110 -3.96 -6.41 -1.17
N MET A 111 -5.13 -5.86 -1.51
CA MET A 111 -5.43 -4.46 -1.21
C MET A 111 -5.56 -4.23 0.30
N ALA A 112 -5.03 -3.10 0.80
CA ALA A 112 -5.27 -2.58 2.14
C ALA A 112 -6.70 -2.03 2.26
N GLY A 113 -7.68 -2.93 2.23
CA GLY A 113 -9.10 -2.58 2.22
C GLY A 113 -9.48 -1.71 1.02
N LYS A 114 -10.21 -0.62 1.28
CA LYS A 114 -10.65 0.38 0.30
C LYS A 114 -10.08 1.77 0.58
N VAL A 115 -8.96 1.84 1.29
CA VAL A 115 -8.34 3.11 1.69
C VAL A 115 -7.65 3.73 0.49
N GLU A 116 -8.14 4.86 -0.01
CA GLU A 116 -7.52 5.59 -1.10
C GLU A 116 -6.23 6.27 -0.62
N VAL A 117 -5.08 5.90 -1.21
CA VAL A 117 -3.75 6.45 -0.85
C VAL A 117 -3.08 7.20 -2.00
N GLY A 118 -3.86 7.58 -3.02
CA GLY A 118 -3.40 8.32 -4.19
C GLY A 118 -4.16 7.92 -5.45
N TYR A 119 -3.86 6.74 -5.99
CA TYR A 119 -4.48 6.18 -7.20
C TYR A 119 -5.11 4.81 -6.93
N GLY A 120 -5.93 4.72 -5.88
CA GLY A 120 -6.47 3.47 -5.38
C GLY A 120 -5.85 3.01 -4.05
N PRO A 121 -6.25 1.83 -3.57
CA PRO A 121 -5.67 1.24 -2.36
C PRO A 121 -4.23 0.78 -2.52
N ALA A 122 -3.45 0.90 -1.44
CA ALA A 122 -2.14 0.27 -1.36
C ALA A 122 -2.27 -1.26 -1.51
N ARG A 123 -1.25 -1.88 -2.10
CA ARG A 123 -1.16 -3.33 -2.29
C ARG A 123 -0.09 -3.90 -1.38
N LEU A 124 -0.47 -4.90 -0.59
CA LEU A 124 0.34 -5.59 0.40
C LEU A 124 0.78 -6.92 -0.19
N ILE A 125 2.08 -7.19 -0.15
CA ILE A 125 2.69 -8.40 -0.69
C ILE A 125 3.38 -9.11 0.47
N ASP A 126 2.95 -10.34 0.77
CA ASP A 126 3.54 -11.12 1.86
C ASP A 126 4.97 -11.59 1.54
N SER A 127 5.71 -11.94 2.59
CA SER A 127 7.12 -12.34 2.49
C SER A 127 7.35 -13.53 1.55
N ASN A 128 6.41 -14.48 1.48
CA ASN A 128 6.49 -15.63 0.58
C ASN A 128 6.39 -15.19 -0.88
N THR A 129 5.48 -14.27 -1.19
CA THR A 129 5.30 -13.72 -2.53
C THR A 129 6.48 -12.83 -2.92
N VAL A 130 6.98 -12.00 -2.00
CA VAL A 130 8.22 -11.22 -2.22
C VAL A 130 9.40 -12.13 -2.54
N LYS A 131 9.55 -13.25 -1.81
CA LYS A 131 10.59 -14.25 -2.10
C LYS A 131 10.43 -14.85 -3.50
N ALA A 132 9.21 -15.20 -3.90
CA ALA A 132 8.93 -15.71 -5.24
C ALA A 132 9.23 -14.68 -6.34
N ILE A 133 8.90 -13.40 -6.13
CA ILE A 133 9.26 -12.30 -7.04
C ILE A 133 10.78 -12.21 -7.16
N HIS A 134 11.50 -12.20 -6.05
CA HIS A 134 12.95 -12.15 -6.02
C HIS A 134 13.58 -13.32 -6.81
N GLU A 135 13.11 -14.55 -6.58
CA GLU A 135 13.60 -15.73 -7.30
C GLU A 135 13.35 -15.68 -8.81
N ARG A 136 12.28 -14.99 -9.25
CA ARG A 136 12.00 -14.75 -10.67
C ARG A 136 12.92 -13.68 -11.24
N LEU A 137 13.05 -12.54 -10.56
CA LEU A 137 13.90 -11.43 -10.98
C LEU A 137 15.38 -11.82 -11.04
N ALA A 138 15.87 -12.59 -10.06
CA ALA A 138 17.27 -13.02 -9.97
C ALA A 138 17.71 -13.94 -11.12
N LYS A 139 16.77 -14.48 -11.91
CA LYS A 139 17.05 -15.33 -13.07
C LYS A 139 17.05 -14.57 -14.40
N LEU A 140 16.59 -13.32 -14.41
CA LEU A 140 16.53 -12.52 -15.64
C LEU A 140 17.92 -12.04 -16.03
N THR A 141 18.21 -12.10 -17.33
CA THR A 141 19.38 -11.44 -17.93
C THR A 141 18.96 -10.16 -18.65
N VAL A 142 19.93 -9.39 -19.12
CA VAL A 142 19.65 -8.17 -19.90
C VAL A 142 18.93 -8.52 -21.21
N GLU A 143 19.22 -9.67 -21.78
CA GLU A 143 18.60 -10.17 -23.01
C GLU A 143 17.12 -10.56 -22.85
N ASP A 144 16.68 -10.85 -21.62
CA ASP A 144 15.27 -11.14 -21.33
C ASP A 144 14.38 -9.88 -21.27
N LEU A 145 14.99 -8.71 -21.00
CA LEU A 145 14.34 -7.42 -20.75
C LEU A 145 13.99 -6.63 -22.01
#